data_AF-A0A6J0A982-F1
#
_entry.id   AF-A0A6J0A982-F1
#
_cell.length_a   1.000
_cell.length_b   1.000
_cell.length_c   1.000
_cell.angle_alpha   90.00
_cell.angle_beta   90.00
_cell.angle_gamma   90.00
#
_symmetry.space_group_name_H-M   'P 1'
#
loop_
_entity.id
_entity.type
_entity.pdbx_description
1 polymer ?
#
loop_
_entity_poly.entity_id
_entity_poly.type
_entity_poly.pdbx_seq_one_letter_code
_entity_poly.pdbx_strand_id
1 'polypeptide(L)'
;MKLAMTLALVTLALCCSLASAEVCQSFLNVMETLFTGTLSSYEAAVEPFLPDADMKDAGIQLKRLVDMLPQKAKESILKLTDKIVRSPLCA
;
A
#
# COMPACT_ATOMS: atom_id res chain seq x y z
N MET A 1 -15.39 -20.16 -34.42
CA MET A 1 -15.84 -20.38 -33.03
C MET A 1 -14.69 -20.71 -32.06
N LYS A 2 -13.83 -21.70 -32.33
CA LYS A 2 -12.72 -22.05 -31.41
C LYS A 2 -11.75 -20.89 -31.09
N LEU A 3 -11.37 -20.11 -32.10
CA LEU A 3 -10.43 -18.99 -31.95
C LEU A 3 -10.97 -17.85 -31.06
N ALA A 4 -12.25 -17.50 -31.22
CA ALA A 4 -12.89 -16.47 -30.40
C ALA A 4 -13.00 -16.90 -28.93
N MET A 5 -13.26 -18.20 -28.69
CA MET A 5 -13.34 -18.77 -27.34
C MET A 5 -11.97 -18.80 -26.66
N THR A 6 -10.90 -19.17 -27.39
CA THR A 6 -9.53 -19.11 -26.87
C THR A 6 -9.08 -17.67 -26.59
N LEU A 7 -9.43 -16.72 -27.46
CA LEU A 7 -9.12 -15.30 -27.22
C LEU A 7 -9.84 -14.77 -25.98
N ALA A 8 -11.13 -15.08 -25.83
CA ALA A 8 -11.90 -14.69 -24.65
C ALA A 8 -11.32 -15.30 -23.35
N LEU A 9 -10.92 -16.58 -23.38
CA LEU A 9 -10.29 -17.25 -22.23
C LEU A 9 -8.92 -16.66 -21.89
N VAL A 10 -8.10 -16.32 -22.88
CA VAL A 10 -6.81 -15.64 -22.67
C VAL A 10 -7.02 -14.25 -22.09
N THR A 11 -8.01 -13.52 -22.57
CA THR A 11 -8.33 -12.17 -22.06
C THR A 11 -8.85 -12.25 -20.63
N LEU A 12 -9.71 -13.23 -20.33
CA LEU A 12 -10.22 -13.47 -18.98
C LEU A 12 -9.10 -13.91 -18.03
N ALA A 13 -8.20 -14.80 -18.47
CA ALA A 13 -7.03 -15.21 -17.69
C ALA A 13 -6.09 -14.04 -17.41
N LEU A 14 -5.84 -13.16 -18.39
CA LEU A 14 -5.07 -11.93 -18.19
C LEU A 14 -5.76 -10.97 -17.21
N CYS A 15 -7.07 -10.75 -17.37
CA CYS A 15 -7.86 -9.94 -16.45
C CYS A 15 -7.87 -10.52 -15.03
N CYS A 16 -7.94 -11.85 -14.89
CA CYS A 16 -7.90 -12.53 -13.60
C CYS A 16 -6.49 -12.53 -12.97
N SER A 17 -5.42 -12.56 -13.77
CA SER A 17 -4.04 -12.37 -13.25
C SER A 17 -3.76 -10.93 -12.84
N LEU A 18 -4.40 -9.94 -13.47
CA LEU A 18 -4.39 -8.54 -13.01
C LEU A 18 -5.27 -8.35 -11.77
N ALA A 19 -6.29 -9.22 -11.57
CA ALA A 19 -7.15 -9.25 -10.39
C ALA A 19 -6.55 -10.05 -9.21
N SER A 20 -5.44 -10.78 -9.41
CA SER A 20 -4.49 -11.04 -8.33
C SER A 20 -3.88 -9.68 -8.01
N ALA A 21 -4.50 -8.96 -7.08
CA ALA A 21 -4.22 -7.57 -6.83
C ALA A 21 -2.76 -7.45 -6.37
N GLU A 22 -1.88 -7.06 -7.30
CA GLU A 22 -0.54 -6.62 -6.92
C GLU A 22 -0.68 -5.61 -5.79
N VAL A 23 0.16 -5.77 -4.77
CA VAL A 23 0.17 -4.88 -3.61
C VAL A 23 0.22 -3.44 -4.10
N CYS A 24 -0.77 -2.62 -3.70
CA CYS A 24 -0.89 -1.24 -4.16
C CYS A 24 0.40 -0.46 -3.84
N GLN A 25 1.17 -0.11 -4.87
CA GLN A 25 2.45 0.58 -4.71
C GLN A 25 2.28 1.93 -4.02
N SER A 26 1.20 2.64 -4.32
CA SER A 26 0.89 3.92 -3.66
C SER A 26 0.65 3.74 -2.16
N PHE A 27 0.01 2.65 -1.74
CA PHE A 27 -0.17 2.33 -0.32
C PHE A 27 1.16 1.96 0.35
N LEU A 28 2.02 1.21 -0.33
CA LEU A 28 3.37 0.92 0.17
C LEU A 28 4.18 2.21 0.39
N ASN A 29 4.09 3.16 -0.52
CA ASN A 29 4.75 4.46 -0.38
C ASN A 29 4.19 5.28 0.82
N VAL A 30 2.88 5.24 1.06
CA VAL A 30 2.27 5.86 2.26
C VAL A 30 2.79 5.19 3.54
N MET A 31 2.88 3.86 3.56
CA MET A 31 3.41 3.12 4.71
C MET A 31 4.90 3.41 4.94
N GLU A 32 5.70 3.44 3.88
CA GLU A 32 7.12 3.78 3.97
C GLU A 32 7.31 5.19 4.55
N THR A 33 6.65 6.19 3.97
CA THR A 33 6.74 7.58 4.45
C THR A 33 6.17 7.77 5.85
N LEU A 34 5.18 6.97 6.27
CA LEU A 34 4.66 6.96 7.65
C LEU A 34 5.75 6.52 8.65
N PHE A 35 6.49 5.45 8.36
CA PHE A 35 7.45 4.88 9.30
C PHE A 35 8.86 5.48 9.23
N THR A 36 9.34 5.90 8.06
CA THR A 36 10.73 6.38 7.88
C THR A 36 10.82 7.80 7.33
N GLY A 37 9.73 8.35 6.81
CA GLY A 37 9.69 9.69 6.24
C GLY A 37 9.57 10.81 7.28
N THR A 38 9.70 12.04 6.79
CA THR A 38 9.31 13.25 7.50
C THR A 38 7.78 13.41 7.48
N LEU A 39 7.23 14.30 8.32
CA LEU A 39 5.81 14.66 8.26
C LEU A 39 5.41 15.16 6.86
N SER A 40 6.21 16.04 6.27
CA SER A 40 5.95 16.60 4.94
C SER A 40 5.95 15.54 3.83
N SER A 41 6.87 14.56 3.88
CA SER A 41 6.87 13.46 2.91
C SER A 41 5.66 12.53 3.08
N TYR A 42 5.18 12.34 4.31
CA TYR A 42 3.96 11.58 4.56
C TYR A 42 2.73 12.32 4.02
N GLU A 43 2.58 13.62 4.32
CA GLU A 43 1.49 14.44 3.79
C GLU A 43 1.49 14.43 2.25
N ALA A 44 2.65 14.58 1.62
CA ALA A 44 2.80 14.51 0.17
C ALA A 44 2.41 13.12 -0.41
N ALA A 45 2.67 12.04 0.32
CA ALA A 45 2.29 10.69 -0.10
C ALA A 45 0.77 10.44 0.02
N VAL A 46 0.10 11.11 0.97
CA VAL A 46 -1.35 10.94 1.21
C VAL A 46 -2.19 11.89 0.35
N GLU A 47 -1.67 13.07 -0.03
CA GLU A 47 -2.43 14.08 -0.80
C GLU A 47 -3.10 13.56 -2.08
N PRO A 48 -2.49 12.66 -2.90
CA PRO A 48 -3.12 12.12 -4.10
C PRO A 48 -4.43 11.36 -3.87
N PHE A 49 -4.69 10.94 -2.63
CA PHE A 49 -5.93 10.23 -2.25
C PHE A 49 -7.06 11.18 -1.84
N LEU A 50 -6.83 12.50 -1.91
CA LEU A 50 -7.80 13.54 -1.59
C LEU A 50 -8.47 13.37 -0.22
N PRO A 51 -7.70 13.14 0.87
CA PRO A 51 -8.28 13.04 2.21
C PRO A 51 -8.95 14.36 2.61
N ASP A 52 -10.06 14.27 3.34
CA ASP A 52 -10.66 15.45 3.97
C ASP A 52 -9.82 15.94 5.17
N ALA A 53 -10.26 17.04 5.78
CA ALA A 53 -9.54 17.66 6.89
C ALA A 53 -9.38 16.74 8.11
N ASP A 54 -10.41 15.96 8.42
CA ASP A 54 -10.42 15.07 9.58
C ASP A 54 -9.50 13.86 9.33
N MET A 55 -9.50 13.32 8.11
CA MET A 55 -8.57 12.27 7.67
C MET A 55 -7.11 12.74 7.72
N LYS A 56 -6.84 13.97 7.26
CA LYS A 56 -5.49 14.57 7.34
C LYS A 56 -5.05 14.71 8.79
N ASP A 57 -5.89 15.27 9.66
CA ASP A 57 -5.56 15.45 11.07
C ASP A 57 -5.29 14.11 11.78
N ALA A 58 -6.14 13.10 11.57
CA ALA A 58 -5.94 11.76 12.10
C ALA A 58 -4.62 11.13 11.62
N GLY A 59 -4.28 11.29 10.33
CA GLY A 59 -3.02 10.84 9.77
C GLY A 59 -1.79 11.52 10.40
N ILE A 60 -1.87 12.84 10.61
CA ILE A 60 -0.81 13.62 11.27
C ILE A 60 -0.63 13.17 12.73
N GLN A 61 -1.72 12.93 13.46
CA GLN A 61 -1.66 12.42 14.83
C GLN A 61 -0.97 11.05 14.89
N LEU A 62 -1.34 10.13 14.00
CA LEU A 62 -0.67 8.83 13.88
C LEU A 62 0.81 8.99 13.57
N LYS A 63 1.17 9.85 12.61
CA LYS A 63 2.57 10.09 12.22
C LYS A 63 3.40 10.58 13.41
N ARG A 64 2.88 11.49 14.23
CA ARG A 64 3.55 12.00 15.44
C ARG A 64 3.82 10.88 16.45
N LEU A 65 2.86 9.96 16.64
CA LEU A 65 3.04 8.79 17.51
C LEU A 65 4.11 7.84 16.96
N VAL A 66 4.05 7.56 15.66
CA VAL A 66 5.05 6.73 14.98
C VAL A 66 6.43 7.36 15.08
N ASP A 67 6.54 8.69 14.98
CA ASP A 67 7.83 9.39 15.03
C ASP A 67 8.56 9.24 16.36
N MET A 68 7.83 9.09 17.46
CA MET A 68 8.39 8.84 18.79
C MET A 68 8.92 7.40 18.97
N LEU A 69 8.61 6.47 18.06
CA LEU A 69 9.12 5.11 18.16
C LEU A 69 10.63 5.05 17.91
N PRO A 70 11.37 4.17 18.63
CA PRO A 70 12.76 3.90 18.31
C PRO A 70 12.93 3.42 16.86
N GLN A 71 14.04 3.79 16.23
CA GLN A 71 14.32 3.41 14.83
C GLN A 71 14.19 1.90 14.58
N LYS A 72 14.71 1.08 15.50
CA LYS A 72 14.59 -0.39 15.44
C LYS A 72 13.13 -0.86 15.42
N ALA A 73 12.24 -0.21 16.15
CA ALA A 73 10.82 -0.55 16.17
C ALA A 73 10.16 -0.24 14.82
N LYS A 74 10.44 0.94 14.24
CA LYS A 74 9.97 1.34 12.89
C LYS A 74 10.40 0.32 11.83
N GLU A 75 11.68 -0.08 11.84
CA GLU A 75 12.21 -1.09 10.92
C GLU A 75 11.60 -2.48 11.12
N SER A 76 11.39 -2.91 12.36
CA SER A 76 10.72 -4.17 12.67
C SER A 76 9.27 -4.18 12.18
N ILE A 77 8.56 -3.05 12.29
CA ILE A 77 7.18 -2.92 11.77
C ILE A 77 7.18 -2.97 10.25
N LEU A 78 8.07 -2.26 9.56
CA LEU A 78 8.17 -2.33 8.09
C LEU A 78 8.45 -3.76 7.59
N LYS A 79 9.37 -4.49 8.25
CA LYS A 79 9.63 -5.90 7.94
C LYS A 79 8.40 -6.79 8.20
N LEU A 80 7.61 -6.47 9.22
CA LEU A 80 6.35 -7.17 9.47
C LEU A 80 5.33 -6.88 8.37
N THR A 81 5.18 -5.63 7.95
CA THR A 81 4.30 -5.24 6.84
C THR A 81 4.70 -5.96 5.55
N ASP A 82 5.99 -5.99 5.19
CA ASP A 82 6.49 -6.71 4.02
C ASP A 82 6.16 -8.22 4.07
N LYS A 83 6.32 -8.85 5.24
CA LYS A 83 5.92 -10.26 5.44
C LYS A 83 4.43 -10.48 5.26
N ILE A 84 3.58 -9.56 5.71
CA ILE A 84 2.12 -9.66 5.58
C ILE A 84 1.74 -9.55 4.10
N VAL A 85 2.18 -8.50 3.40
CA VAL A 85 1.76 -8.25 2.01
C VAL A 85 2.30 -9.27 1.01
N ARG A 86 3.39 -9.97 1.34
CA ARG A 86 3.94 -11.08 0.53
C ARG A 86 3.41 -12.45 0.92
N SER A 87 2.56 -12.53 1.95
CA SER A 87 2.00 -13.80 2.40
C SER A 87 1.02 -14.35 1.35
N PRO A 88 0.96 -15.68 1.13
CA PRO A 88 -0.11 -16.31 0.35
C PRO A 88 -1.52 -16.02 0.89
N LEU A 89 -1.63 -15.53 2.13
CA LEU A 89 -2.90 -15.08 2.72
C LEU A 89 -3.39 -13.73 2.18
N CYS A 90 -2.56 -13.00 1.43
CA CYS A 90 -2.86 -11.69 0.85
C CYS A 90 -2.79 -11.69 -0.70
N ALA A 91 -2.83 -12.88 -1.33
CA ALA A 91 -2.69 -13.10 -2.77
C ALA A 91 -4.01 -13.44 -3.48
#